data_AF-A0A7J0DSB9-F1
#
_entry.id   AF-A0A7J0DSB9-F1
#
_cell.length_a   1.000
_cell.length_b   1.000
_cell.length_c   1.000
_cell.angle_alpha   90.00
_cell.angle_beta   90.00
_cell.angle_gamma   90.00
#
_symmetry.space_group_name_H-M   'P 1'
#
loop_
_entity.id
_entity.type
_entity.pdbx_description
1 polymer ?
#
loop_
_entity_poly.entity_id
_entity_poly.type
_entity_poly.pdbx_seq_one_letter_code
_entity_poly.pdbx_strand_id
1 'polypeptide(L)'
;MWMQFLQFMCPMSIQPAPSGRGLVPLLAGCGFFRAVISRKQGTAENPNRSVDPILAASAAVISLQGIVSREANPLDSQVVSVTSFNGGDNLDVIPDTVVLGGTFRAFSNTSFYQLLKRIEEVIVEQTKVFRCSSTVDFFEKESTIYPPTVNDERMYEHVRKVAVDLVGAANFRVVPPMMGAEDFSFYSEVVPAAFFYIGIRNETLGSIHSGHSPHFMIDEDALPIGAAAHAAIAERYLNEHR
;
A
#
# COMPACT_ATOMS: atom_id res chain seq x y z
N MET A 1 -14.75 -21.90 2.17
CA MET A 1 -15.41 -20.80 2.90
C MET A 1 -14.89 -19.53 2.27
N TRP A 2 -15.69 -18.88 1.41
CA TRP A 2 -15.27 -17.70 0.66
C TRP A 2 -15.89 -16.48 1.34
N MET A 3 -15.06 -15.50 1.66
CA MET A 3 -15.46 -14.28 2.34
C MET A 3 -15.56 -13.19 1.27
N GLN A 4 -16.77 -12.74 0.95
CA GLN A 4 -17.03 -11.68 -0.01
C GLN A 4 -17.20 -10.37 0.76
N PHE A 5 -16.35 -9.38 0.45
CA PHE A 5 -16.47 -8.03 1.00
C PHE A 5 -16.96 -7.08 -0.08
N LEU A 6 -17.95 -6.26 0.28
CA LEU A 6 -18.54 -5.26 -0.59
C LEU A 6 -17.79 -3.94 -0.38
N GLN A 7 -17.10 -3.45 -1.40
CA GLN A 7 -16.56 -2.08 -1.38
C GLN A 7 -17.12 -1.26 -2.53
N PHE A 8 -17.74 -0.15 -2.17
CA PHE A 8 -18.33 0.78 -3.14
C PHE A 8 -17.30 1.82 -3.57
N MET A 9 -17.25 2.10 -4.86
CA MET A 9 -16.44 3.19 -5.40
C MET A 9 -17.26 4.14 -6.25
N CYS A 10 -17.02 5.44 -6.05
CA CYS A 10 -17.32 6.46 -7.04
C CYS A 10 -16.12 6.52 -8.02
N PRO A 11 -16.25 6.14 -9.32
CA PRO A 11 -15.12 6.20 -10.23
C PRO A 11 -14.70 7.66 -10.46
N MET A 12 -13.41 7.94 -10.27
CA MET A 12 -12.75 9.14 -10.81
C MET A 12 -11.97 8.77 -12.06
N SER A 13 -12.42 9.29 -13.21
CA SER A 13 -11.73 9.33 -14.52
C SER A 13 -11.34 7.99 -15.17
N ILE A 14 -11.47 7.99 -16.50
CA ILE A 14 -11.35 6.84 -17.40
C ILE A 14 -9.90 6.73 -17.87
N GLN A 15 -9.27 5.57 -17.72
CA GLN A 15 -8.04 5.24 -18.44
C GLN A 15 -8.19 3.87 -19.12
N PRO A 16 -7.69 3.70 -20.36
CA PRO A 16 -7.73 2.42 -21.05
C PRO A 16 -6.88 1.38 -20.32
N ALA A 17 -7.34 0.14 -20.29
CA ALA A 17 -6.63 -0.97 -19.69
C ALA A 17 -5.24 -1.18 -20.36
N PRO A 18 -4.16 -1.38 -19.59
CA PRO A 18 -2.88 -1.78 -20.18
C PRO A 18 -3.03 -3.17 -20.84
N SER A 19 -2.56 -3.29 -22.08
CA SER A 19 -2.67 -4.48 -22.92
C SER A 19 -1.70 -5.62 -22.55
N GLY A 20 -1.40 -5.81 -21.27
CA GLY A 20 -0.40 -6.78 -20.79
C GLY A 20 -1.02 -8.00 -20.10
N ARG A 21 -0.55 -9.21 -20.43
CA ARG A 21 -0.84 -10.48 -19.73
C ARG A 21 -0.06 -10.58 -18.42
N GLY A 22 -0.38 -9.70 -17.47
CA GLY A 22 0.19 -9.74 -16.13
C GLY A 22 -0.92 -9.66 -15.08
N LEU A 23 -0.63 -10.19 -13.89
CA LEU A 23 -1.44 -9.96 -12.69
C LEU A 23 -1.89 -8.49 -12.65
N VAL A 24 -3.17 -8.25 -12.37
CA VAL A 24 -3.73 -6.89 -12.33
C VAL A 24 -3.72 -6.42 -10.88
N PRO A 25 -2.69 -5.68 -10.43
CA PRO A 25 -2.71 -5.09 -9.11
C PRO A 25 -3.84 -4.08 -9.04
N LEU A 26 -4.69 -4.21 -8.03
CA LEU A 26 -5.83 -3.32 -7.84
C LEU A 26 -5.53 -2.25 -6.79
N LEU A 27 -4.95 -2.68 -5.67
CA LEU A 27 -4.57 -1.82 -4.55
C LEU A 27 -3.13 -2.09 -4.13
N ALA A 28 -2.43 -1.04 -3.74
CA ALA A 28 -1.06 -1.14 -3.26
C ALA A 28 -1.01 -1.77 -1.86
N GLY A 29 0.07 -2.48 -1.59
CA GLY A 29 0.43 -2.80 -0.22
C GLY A 29 0.76 -1.54 0.56
N CYS A 30 0.57 -1.57 1.86
CA CYS A 30 0.88 -0.48 2.77
C CYS A 30 1.58 -1.02 3.99
N GLY A 31 2.82 -0.58 4.21
CA GLY A 31 3.54 -0.85 5.44
C GLY A 31 4.04 0.42 6.09
N PHE A 32 4.43 0.27 7.36
CA PHE A 32 4.91 1.33 8.22
C PHE A 32 6.29 0.96 8.74
N PHE A 33 7.12 1.96 9.01
CA PHE A 33 8.38 1.73 9.71
C PHE A 33 8.61 2.81 10.75
N ARG A 34 9.26 2.41 11.84
CA ARG A 34 9.81 3.30 12.85
C ARG A 34 11.27 2.94 13.04
N ALA A 35 12.16 3.90 12.82
CA ALA A 35 13.59 3.73 13.06
C ALA A 35 14.06 4.58 14.23
N VAL A 36 14.79 3.96 15.15
CA VAL A 36 15.43 4.65 16.28
C VAL A 36 16.93 4.70 16.01
N ILE A 37 17.49 5.89 15.93
CA ILE A 37 18.90 6.14 15.60
C ILE A 37 19.54 6.78 16.82
N SER A 38 20.51 6.10 17.43
CA SER A 38 21.15 6.54 18.66
C SER A 38 22.64 6.70 18.48
N ARG A 39 23.23 7.66 19.22
CA ARG A 39 24.68 7.75 19.37
C ARG A 39 25.20 6.50 20.09
N LYS A 40 26.35 5.98 19.66
CA LYS A 40 27.10 5.03 20.50
C LYS A 40 27.63 5.77 21.73
N GLN A 41 27.50 5.17 22.93
CA GLN A 41 27.96 5.81 24.17
C GLN A 41 29.44 6.23 24.07
N GLY A 42 29.68 7.52 24.28
CA GLY A 42 30.99 8.17 24.42
C GLY A 42 30.81 9.44 25.26
N THR A 43 31.81 9.77 26.08
CA THR A 43 31.74 10.88 27.05
C THR A 43 31.51 12.25 26.38
N ALA A 44 30.54 13.00 26.91
CA ALA A 44 30.04 14.28 26.39
C ALA A 44 31.05 15.45 26.38
N GLU A 45 32.29 15.23 26.83
CA GLU A 45 33.27 16.29 27.10
C GLU A 45 34.09 16.73 25.88
N ASN A 46 33.85 16.20 24.67
CA ASN A 46 34.60 16.56 23.47
C ASN A 46 33.73 16.60 22.20
N PRO A 47 33.35 17.78 21.68
CA PRO A 47 32.52 17.92 20.47
C PRO A 47 33.11 17.22 19.23
N ASN A 48 34.44 17.22 19.10
CA ASN A 48 35.16 16.55 18.00
C ASN A 48 35.08 15.00 18.07
N ARG A 49 34.56 14.45 19.19
CA ARG A 49 34.28 13.02 19.38
C ARG A 49 32.78 12.73 19.49
N SER A 50 31.92 13.75 19.44
CA SER A 50 30.47 13.58 19.53
C SER A 50 29.93 12.94 18.25
N VAL A 51 29.11 11.93 18.40
CA VAL A 51 28.38 11.28 17.30
C VAL A 51 27.02 11.96 17.21
N ASP A 52 26.71 12.53 16.05
CA ASP A 52 25.49 13.30 15.82
C ASP A 52 24.41 12.43 15.13
N PRO A 53 23.37 11.98 15.85
CA PRO A 53 22.29 11.21 15.26
C PRO A 53 21.37 12.04 14.35
N ILE A 54 21.31 13.37 14.48
CA ILE A 54 20.54 14.23 13.57
C ILE A 54 21.13 14.13 12.18
N LEU A 55 22.46 14.33 12.06
CA LEU A 55 23.14 14.25 10.77
C LEU A 55 23.02 12.84 10.16
N ALA A 56 23.17 11.80 10.98
CA ALA A 56 22.99 10.42 10.55
C ALA A 56 21.58 10.15 10.01
N ALA A 57 20.56 10.62 10.71
CA ALA A 57 19.16 10.49 10.31
C ALA A 57 18.86 11.27 9.02
N SER A 58 19.36 12.51 8.88
CA SER A 58 19.20 13.29 7.65
C SER A 58 19.80 12.59 6.43
N ALA A 59 21.00 12.01 6.57
CA ALA A 59 21.63 11.23 5.50
C ALA A 59 20.83 9.97 5.15
N ALA A 60 20.27 9.28 6.15
CA ALA A 60 19.38 8.15 5.93
C ALA A 60 18.12 8.55 5.15
N VAL A 61 17.46 9.66 5.51
CA VAL A 61 16.26 10.16 4.82
C VAL A 61 16.53 10.43 3.33
N ILE A 62 17.65 11.08 3.02
CA ILE A 62 18.06 11.34 1.62
C ILE A 62 18.31 10.02 0.89
N SER A 63 19.03 9.09 1.53
CA SER A 63 19.40 7.81 0.92
C SER A 63 18.20 6.90 0.66
N LEU A 64 17.17 6.95 1.52
CA LEU A 64 15.91 6.22 1.31
C LEU A 64 15.24 6.59 -0.02
N GLN A 65 15.41 7.82 -0.49
CA GLN A 65 14.85 8.25 -1.79
C GLN A 65 15.56 7.56 -2.97
N GLY A 66 16.78 7.06 -2.76
CA GLY A 66 17.54 6.25 -3.72
C GLY A 66 16.86 4.93 -4.06
N ILE A 67 16.12 4.33 -3.10
CA ILE A 67 15.42 3.05 -3.31
C ILE A 67 14.45 3.17 -4.48
N VAL A 68 13.52 4.13 -4.41
CA VAL A 68 12.53 4.34 -5.48
C VAL A 68 13.16 4.95 -6.73
N SER A 69 14.06 5.91 -6.57
CA SER A 69 14.55 6.66 -7.73
C SER A 69 15.57 5.89 -8.56
N ARG A 70 16.40 5.00 -7.97
CA ARG A 70 17.55 4.35 -8.62
C ARG A 70 17.54 2.82 -8.56
N GLU A 71 16.87 2.19 -7.59
CA GLU A 71 16.86 0.73 -7.45
C GLU A 71 15.58 0.09 -8.02
N ALA A 72 14.43 0.76 -7.86
CA ALA A 72 13.15 0.24 -8.32
C ALA A 72 13.03 0.22 -9.85
N ASN A 73 12.31 -0.78 -10.37
CA ASN A 73 11.92 -0.80 -11.78
C ASN A 73 10.98 0.38 -12.05
N PRO A 74 11.26 1.28 -13.02
CA PRO A 74 10.40 2.42 -13.31
C PRO A 74 8.97 2.06 -13.73
N LEU A 75 8.73 0.82 -14.19
CA LEU A 75 7.39 0.31 -14.55
C LEU A 75 6.64 -0.29 -13.36
N ASP A 76 7.29 -0.41 -12.21
CA ASP A 76 6.71 -0.89 -10.97
C ASP A 76 6.66 0.26 -9.97
N SER A 77 5.47 0.82 -9.78
CA SER A 77 5.28 2.01 -8.95
C SER A 77 5.45 1.67 -7.47
N GLN A 78 6.46 2.28 -6.86
CA GLN A 78 6.81 2.13 -5.45
C GLN A 78 6.87 3.50 -4.78
N VAL A 79 6.55 3.55 -3.48
CA VAL A 79 6.60 4.78 -2.67
C VAL A 79 7.29 4.46 -1.35
N VAL A 80 8.22 5.32 -0.95
CA VAL A 80 8.77 5.37 0.41
C VAL A 80 8.63 6.80 0.89
N SER A 81 8.02 7.00 2.05
CA SER A 81 7.78 8.32 2.62
C SER A 81 8.24 8.35 4.07
N VAL A 82 9.11 9.30 4.39
CA VAL A 82 9.44 9.65 5.78
C VAL A 82 8.47 10.76 6.17
N THR A 83 7.55 10.46 7.07
CA THR A 83 6.48 11.38 7.49
C THR A 83 6.71 11.96 8.87
N SER A 84 7.70 11.44 9.61
CA SER A 84 8.03 11.84 10.97
C SER A 84 9.54 11.83 11.17
N PHE A 85 10.05 12.91 11.75
CA PHE A 85 11.46 13.10 12.10
C PHE A 85 11.52 13.85 13.43
N ASN A 86 11.88 13.17 14.51
CA ASN A 86 11.92 13.76 15.85
C ASN A 86 13.29 13.56 16.48
N GLY A 87 13.95 14.64 16.89
CA GLY A 87 15.28 14.57 17.49
C GLY A 87 15.65 15.82 18.26
N GLY A 88 15.69 15.71 19.59
CA GLY A 88 16.07 16.80 20.49
C GLY A 88 15.04 17.93 20.60
N ASP A 89 15.16 18.69 21.67
CA ASP A 89 14.35 19.88 21.99
C ASP A 89 15.20 21.08 22.47
N ASN A 90 16.52 20.87 22.62
CA ASN A 90 17.47 21.89 23.03
C ASN A 90 18.30 22.41 21.83
N LEU A 91 18.56 23.73 21.79
CA LEU A 91 19.20 24.45 20.70
C LEU A 91 20.73 24.28 20.65
N ASP A 92 21.36 23.93 21.77
CA ASP A 92 22.82 23.83 21.90
C ASP A 92 23.32 22.43 22.30
N VAL A 93 22.43 21.45 22.38
CA VAL A 93 22.75 20.07 22.76
C VAL A 93 22.38 19.10 21.64
N ILE A 94 23.36 18.31 21.21
CA ILE A 94 23.13 17.17 20.30
C ILE A 94 22.33 16.11 21.04
N PRO A 95 21.16 15.67 20.52
CA PRO A 95 20.34 14.68 21.21
C PRO A 95 20.99 13.30 21.19
N ASP A 96 20.60 12.47 22.14
CA ASP A 96 21.09 11.09 22.24
C ASP A 96 20.50 10.20 21.15
N THR A 97 19.28 10.51 20.70
CA THR A 97 18.50 9.70 19.77
C THR A 97 17.65 10.57 18.84
N VAL A 98 17.46 10.08 17.62
CA VAL A 98 16.49 10.57 16.64
C VAL A 98 15.56 9.42 16.25
N VAL A 99 14.26 9.70 16.15
CA VAL A 99 13.25 8.73 15.72
C VAL A 99 12.68 9.16 14.38
N LEU A 100 12.81 8.29 13.38
CA LEU A 100 12.17 8.41 12.08
C LEU A 100 10.90 7.55 12.04
N GLY A 101 9.88 8.05 11.38
CA GLY A 101 8.67 7.30 11.07
C GLY A 101 8.24 7.52 9.63
N GLY A 102 7.67 6.48 9.02
CA GLY A 102 7.28 6.57 7.63
C GLY A 102 6.41 5.42 7.15
N THR A 103 6.07 5.49 5.87
CA THR A 103 5.25 4.50 5.17
C THR A 103 5.93 4.07 3.89
N PHE A 104 5.62 2.87 3.41
CA PHE A 104 6.01 2.42 2.08
C PHE A 104 4.86 1.68 1.40
N ARG A 105 4.84 1.74 0.07
CA ARG A 105 3.79 1.15 -0.78
C ARG A 105 4.39 0.57 -2.05
N ALA A 106 3.80 -0.52 -2.52
CA ALA A 106 4.13 -1.15 -3.81
C ALA A 106 2.93 -1.95 -4.32
N PHE A 107 2.88 -2.21 -5.62
CA PHE A 107 1.78 -2.98 -6.23
C PHE A 107 2.04 -4.47 -6.37
N SER A 108 3.28 -4.93 -6.15
CA SER A 108 3.62 -6.35 -6.22
C SER A 108 4.17 -6.84 -4.89
N ASN A 109 3.88 -8.10 -4.54
CA ASN A 109 4.42 -8.73 -3.32
C ASN A 109 5.95 -8.70 -3.32
N THR A 110 6.58 -9.04 -4.45
CA THR A 110 8.04 -9.04 -4.59
C THR A 110 8.64 -7.68 -4.23
N SER A 111 8.10 -6.62 -4.82
CA SER A 111 8.60 -5.26 -4.59
C SER A 111 8.28 -4.77 -3.18
N PHE A 112 7.11 -5.10 -2.67
CA PHE A 112 6.67 -4.71 -1.33
C PHE A 112 7.58 -5.28 -0.24
N TYR A 113 7.87 -6.58 -0.28
CA TYR A 113 8.79 -7.20 0.68
C TYR A 113 10.26 -6.83 0.43
N GLN A 114 10.63 -6.50 -0.81
CA GLN A 114 11.95 -5.94 -1.11
C GLN A 114 12.12 -4.55 -0.49
N LEU A 115 11.09 -3.69 -0.50
CA LEU A 115 11.13 -2.40 0.17
C LEU A 115 11.39 -2.55 1.67
N LEU A 116 10.73 -3.49 2.34
CA LEU A 116 10.93 -3.79 3.76
C LEU A 116 12.43 -3.98 4.07
N LYS A 117 13.05 -4.90 3.33
CA LYS A 117 14.48 -5.22 3.45
C LYS A 117 15.36 -4.02 3.13
N ARG A 118 15.10 -3.33 2.02
CA ARG A 118 15.95 -2.21 1.57
C ARG A 118 15.86 -1.00 2.48
N ILE A 119 14.69 -0.70 3.05
CA ILE A 119 14.52 0.37 4.03
C ILE A 119 15.39 0.11 5.25
N GLU A 120 15.37 -1.12 5.78
CA GLU A 120 16.23 -1.49 6.91
C GLU A 120 17.71 -1.37 6.57
N GLU A 121 18.15 -1.98 5.46
CA GLU A 121 19.55 -1.96 5.02
C GLU A 121 20.06 -0.53 4.82
N VAL A 122 19.28 0.33 4.17
CA VAL A 122 19.66 1.74 3.95
C VAL A 122 19.77 2.48 5.28
N ILE A 123 18.80 2.36 6.19
CA ILE A 123 18.85 3.06 7.49
C ILE A 123 20.05 2.58 8.31
N VAL A 124 20.25 1.26 8.42
CA VAL A 124 21.31 0.68 9.24
C VAL A 124 22.69 1.05 8.69
N GLU A 125 22.92 0.88 7.40
CA GLU A 125 24.24 1.13 6.84
C GLU A 125 24.54 2.63 6.71
N GLN A 126 23.56 3.47 6.41
CA GLN A 126 23.78 4.93 6.38
C GLN A 126 24.13 5.47 7.76
N THR A 127 23.39 5.09 8.80
CA THR A 127 23.65 5.60 10.15
C THR A 127 24.99 5.11 10.72
N LYS A 128 25.43 3.92 10.31
CA LYS A 128 26.72 3.34 10.68
C LYS A 128 27.92 4.13 10.12
N VAL A 129 27.80 4.76 8.95
CA VAL A 129 28.83 5.68 8.41
C VAL A 129 29.10 6.84 9.39
N PHE A 130 28.07 7.28 10.11
CA PHE A 130 28.17 8.33 11.13
C PHE A 130 28.53 7.80 12.52
N ARG A 131 28.80 6.50 12.66
CA ARG A 131 29.08 5.79 13.92
C ARG A 131 27.90 5.74 14.90
N CYS A 132 26.68 5.92 14.40
CA CYS A 132 25.45 5.66 15.14
C CYS A 132 25.12 4.16 15.14
N SER A 133 24.23 3.76 16.04
CA SER A 133 23.49 2.50 15.98
C SER A 133 22.03 2.79 15.64
N SER A 134 21.38 1.92 14.89
CA SER A 134 19.96 2.05 14.60
C SER A 134 19.21 0.73 14.74
N THR A 135 17.94 0.81 15.09
CA THR A 135 16.97 -0.29 14.98
C THR A 135 15.80 0.15 14.12
N VAL A 136 15.20 -0.77 13.38
CA VAL A 136 14.02 -0.52 12.55
C VAL A 136 12.93 -1.50 12.97
N ASP A 137 11.74 -0.98 13.21
CA ASP A 137 10.55 -1.74 13.53
C ASP A 137 9.52 -1.54 12.42
N PHE A 138 9.09 -2.64 11.81
CA PHE A 138 8.05 -2.66 10.78
C PHE A 138 6.67 -3.03 11.33
N PHE A 139 6.54 -3.21 12.65
CA PHE A 139 5.26 -3.51 13.30
C PHE A 139 4.63 -4.84 12.84
N GLU A 140 5.44 -5.81 12.42
CA GLU A 140 4.95 -7.12 11.92
C GLU A 140 4.06 -7.85 12.92
N LYS A 141 4.29 -7.63 14.22
CA LYS A 141 3.51 -8.22 15.32
C LYS A 141 2.16 -7.54 15.57
N GLU A 142 1.94 -6.37 15.00
CA GLU A 142 0.75 -5.54 15.23
C GLU A 142 -0.25 -5.61 14.07
N SER A 143 0.01 -6.44 13.04
CA SER A 143 -0.84 -6.62 11.86
C SER A 143 -1.16 -5.31 11.12
N THR A 144 -0.23 -4.36 11.13
CA THR A 144 -0.38 -3.05 10.48
C THR A 144 0.21 -3.00 9.07
N ILE A 145 0.76 -4.12 8.57
CA ILE A 145 1.26 -4.24 7.21
C ILE A 145 0.20 -4.95 6.36
N TYR A 146 -0.29 -4.26 5.34
CA TYR A 146 -1.22 -4.80 4.35
C TYR A 146 -0.45 -5.17 3.09
N PRO A 147 -0.47 -6.44 2.65
CA PRO A 147 0.10 -6.81 1.37
C PRO A 147 -0.68 -6.16 0.21
N PRO A 148 -0.08 -6.07 -0.99
CA PRO A 148 -0.79 -5.65 -2.19
C PRO A 148 -2.02 -6.50 -2.50
N THR A 149 -3.14 -5.87 -2.87
CA THR A 149 -4.33 -6.58 -3.35
C THR A 149 -4.19 -6.84 -4.85
N VAL A 150 -3.82 -8.07 -5.18
CA VAL A 150 -3.57 -8.50 -6.55
C VAL A 150 -4.59 -9.56 -6.93
N ASN A 151 -5.31 -9.34 -8.02
CA ASN A 151 -6.28 -10.32 -8.49
C ASN A 151 -5.56 -11.50 -9.18
N ASP A 152 -5.93 -12.72 -8.82
CA ASP A 152 -5.56 -13.91 -9.58
C ASP A 152 -6.15 -13.82 -11.00
N GLU A 153 -5.37 -14.17 -12.02
CA GLU A 153 -5.75 -14.00 -13.42
C GLU A 153 -6.98 -14.84 -13.78
N ARG A 154 -7.11 -16.06 -13.23
CA ARG A 154 -8.24 -16.94 -13.51
C ARG A 154 -9.49 -16.44 -12.81
N MET A 155 -9.36 -15.98 -11.57
CA MET A 155 -10.49 -15.43 -10.81
C MET A 155 -10.97 -14.10 -11.39
N TYR A 156 -10.04 -13.25 -11.84
CA TYR A 156 -10.36 -12.03 -12.56
C TYR A 156 -11.16 -12.33 -13.84
N GLU A 157 -10.71 -13.27 -14.67
CA GLU A 157 -11.44 -13.63 -15.90
C GLU A 157 -12.80 -14.25 -15.62
N HIS A 158 -12.94 -15.03 -14.54
CA HIS A 158 -14.23 -15.55 -14.08
C HIS A 158 -15.19 -14.42 -13.72
N VAL A 159 -14.75 -13.52 -12.83
CA VAL A 159 -15.55 -12.35 -12.41
C VAL A 159 -15.91 -11.48 -13.60
N ARG A 160 -14.96 -11.21 -14.50
CA ARG A 160 -15.19 -10.41 -15.71
C ARG A 160 -16.28 -11.00 -16.59
N LYS A 161 -16.23 -12.31 -16.88
CA LYS A 161 -17.24 -12.98 -17.71
C LYS A 161 -18.63 -12.90 -17.07
N VAL A 162 -18.73 -13.23 -15.79
CA VAL A 162 -20.01 -13.19 -15.06
C VAL A 162 -20.57 -11.76 -15.01
N ALA A 163 -19.73 -10.78 -14.69
CA ALA A 163 -20.14 -9.38 -14.61
C ALA A 163 -20.60 -8.84 -15.97
N VAL A 164 -19.85 -9.13 -17.05
CA VAL A 164 -20.24 -8.71 -18.40
C VAL A 164 -21.57 -9.34 -18.83
N ASP A 165 -21.80 -10.61 -18.52
CA ASP A 165 -23.08 -11.28 -18.83
C ASP A 165 -24.24 -10.69 -18.01
N LEU A 166 -24.01 -10.32 -16.75
CA LEU A 166 -25.03 -9.80 -15.84
C LEU A 166 -25.41 -8.33 -16.12
N VAL A 167 -24.41 -7.45 -16.30
CA VAL A 167 -24.64 -6.00 -16.42
C VAL A 167 -24.39 -5.46 -17.84
N GLY A 168 -23.90 -6.30 -18.77
CA GLY A 168 -23.56 -5.90 -20.13
C GLY A 168 -22.15 -5.29 -20.24
N ALA A 169 -21.51 -5.48 -21.39
CA ALA A 169 -20.13 -5.04 -21.63
C ALA A 169 -19.91 -3.54 -21.46
N ALA A 170 -20.93 -2.71 -21.72
CA ALA A 170 -20.85 -1.25 -21.55
C ALA A 170 -20.76 -0.80 -20.08
N ASN A 171 -21.20 -1.65 -19.15
CA ASN A 171 -21.23 -1.37 -17.71
C ASN A 171 -20.09 -2.04 -16.94
N PHE A 172 -19.26 -2.85 -17.60
CA PHE A 172 -18.01 -3.36 -17.03
C PHE A 172 -16.84 -2.43 -17.39
N ARG A 173 -16.02 -2.08 -16.39
CA ARG A 173 -14.86 -1.20 -16.59
C ARG A 173 -13.66 -1.72 -15.82
N VAL A 174 -12.49 -1.64 -16.44
CA VAL A 174 -11.21 -1.82 -15.76
C VAL A 174 -10.87 -0.50 -15.10
N VAL A 175 -10.63 -0.53 -13.79
CA VAL A 175 -10.19 0.65 -13.03
C VAL A 175 -8.67 0.69 -12.98
N PRO A 176 -8.05 1.89 -12.98
CA PRO A 176 -6.62 2.01 -12.74
C PRO A 176 -6.28 1.55 -11.31
N PRO A 177 -5.07 1.03 -11.08
CA PRO A 177 -4.60 0.70 -9.73
C PRO A 177 -4.61 1.94 -8.83
N MET A 178 -4.92 1.75 -7.54
CA MET A 178 -4.90 2.85 -6.56
C MET A 178 -3.90 2.58 -5.44
N MET A 179 -3.31 3.66 -4.91
CA MET A 179 -2.35 3.58 -3.81
C MET A 179 -2.99 3.29 -2.44
N GLY A 180 -4.31 3.13 -2.37
CA GLY A 180 -4.99 2.62 -1.17
C GLY A 180 -4.56 1.19 -0.86
N ALA A 181 -4.84 0.74 0.36
CA ALA A 181 -4.62 -0.63 0.80
C ALA A 181 -5.92 -1.23 1.33
N GLU A 182 -6.03 -2.54 1.30
CA GLU A 182 -7.22 -3.29 1.67
C GLU A 182 -6.85 -4.59 2.38
N ASP A 183 -7.54 -4.92 3.46
CA ASP A 183 -7.25 -6.10 4.28
C ASP A 183 -7.67 -7.41 3.61
N PHE A 184 -8.51 -7.33 2.57
CA PHE A 184 -8.78 -8.45 1.67
C PHE A 184 -7.50 -9.06 1.08
N SER A 185 -6.43 -8.26 0.99
CA SER A 185 -5.11 -8.69 0.54
C SER A 185 -4.60 -9.94 1.26
N PHE A 186 -4.86 -10.10 2.57
CA PHE A 186 -4.46 -11.28 3.34
C PHE A 186 -5.11 -12.57 2.82
N TYR A 187 -6.35 -12.50 2.32
CA TYR A 187 -7.00 -13.66 1.68
C TYR A 187 -6.39 -13.93 0.31
N SER A 188 -6.13 -12.88 -0.48
CA SER A 188 -5.56 -13.01 -1.82
C SER A 188 -4.14 -13.56 -1.83
N GLU A 189 -3.39 -13.47 -0.72
CA GLU A 189 -2.07 -14.10 -0.58
C GLU A 189 -2.14 -15.63 -0.43
N VAL A 190 -3.23 -16.15 0.15
CA VAL A 190 -3.31 -17.58 0.52
C VAL A 190 -4.22 -18.40 -0.40
N VAL A 191 -5.16 -17.77 -1.10
CA VAL A 191 -6.05 -18.44 -2.05
C VAL A 191 -6.22 -17.61 -3.32
N PRO A 192 -6.42 -18.25 -4.50
CA PRO A 192 -6.82 -17.52 -5.70
C PRO A 192 -8.08 -16.69 -5.42
N ALA A 193 -7.97 -15.38 -5.58
CA ALA A 193 -9.04 -14.45 -5.24
C ALA A 193 -9.14 -13.31 -6.26
N ALA A 194 -10.32 -12.70 -6.34
CA ALA A 194 -10.54 -11.49 -7.10
C ALA A 194 -11.36 -10.49 -6.27
N PHE A 195 -10.81 -9.29 -6.11
CA PHE A 195 -11.47 -8.12 -5.57
C PHE A 195 -11.96 -7.24 -6.70
N PHE A 196 -13.13 -6.64 -6.53
CA PHE A 196 -13.75 -5.78 -7.54
C PHE A 196 -14.66 -4.75 -6.88
N TYR A 197 -14.96 -3.69 -7.61
CA TYR A 197 -15.82 -2.61 -7.14
C TYR A 197 -17.20 -2.69 -7.75
N ILE A 198 -18.20 -2.26 -6.98
CA ILE A 198 -19.52 -1.91 -7.51
C ILE A 198 -19.58 -0.38 -7.65
N GLY A 199 -19.86 0.07 -8.87
CA GLY A 199 -19.99 1.49 -9.17
C GLY A 199 -21.27 2.07 -8.56
N ILE A 200 -21.13 3.12 -7.76
CA ILE A 200 -22.25 3.82 -7.11
C ILE A 200 -22.47 5.25 -7.64
N ARG A 201 -21.69 5.66 -8.64
CA ARG A 201 -21.70 7.06 -9.08
C ARG A 201 -23.02 7.43 -9.72
N ASN A 202 -23.71 8.40 -9.14
CA ASN A 202 -24.96 8.95 -9.64
C ASN A 202 -24.97 10.47 -9.50
N GLU A 203 -24.88 11.19 -10.63
CA GLU A 203 -24.83 12.66 -10.61
C GLU A 203 -26.18 13.29 -10.23
N THR A 204 -27.29 12.63 -10.58
CA THR A 204 -28.65 13.10 -10.25
C THR A 204 -28.91 13.04 -8.75
N LEU A 205 -28.46 11.97 -8.07
CA LEU A 205 -28.59 11.79 -6.63
C LEU A 205 -27.48 12.48 -5.82
N GLY A 206 -26.40 12.93 -6.47
CA GLY A 206 -25.24 13.53 -5.80
C GLY A 206 -24.26 12.51 -5.19
N SER A 207 -24.40 11.21 -5.50
CA SER A 207 -23.40 10.19 -5.15
C SER A 207 -22.20 10.32 -6.09
N ILE A 208 -21.39 11.36 -5.87
CA ILE A 208 -20.22 11.70 -6.70
C ILE A 208 -18.93 11.82 -5.88
N HIS A 209 -19.03 11.76 -4.56
CA HIS A 209 -17.90 11.89 -3.66
C HIS A 209 -17.24 10.53 -3.37
N SER A 210 -15.92 10.52 -3.25
CA SER A 210 -15.17 9.31 -2.92
C SER A 210 -15.37 8.87 -1.48
N GLY A 211 -15.00 7.62 -1.18
CA GLY A 211 -14.84 7.15 0.19
C GLY A 211 -13.94 8.08 1.00
N HIS A 212 -14.18 8.17 2.30
CA HIS A 212 -13.54 9.09 3.26
C HIS A 212 -13.88 10.58 3.09
N SER A 213 -14.67 10.98 2.09
CA SER A 213 -15.23 12.33 2.02
C SER A 213 -16.32 12.51 3.09
N PRO A 214 -16.40 13.67 3.77
CA PRO A 214 -17.54 13.99 4.64
C PRO A 214 -18.87 14.11 3.88
N HIS A 215 -18.82 14.21 2.55
CA HIS A 215 -19.99 14.25 1.67
C HIS A 215 -20.26 12.89 0.99
N PHE A 216 -19.61 11.82 1.43
CA PHE A 216 -19.83 10.49 0.89
C PHE A 216 -21.27 10.04 1.14
N MET A 217 -21.94 9.62 0.07
CA MET A 217 -23.24 8.97 0.10
C MET A 217 -23.30 7.93 -1.00
N ILE A 218 -24.10 6.89 -0.81
CA ILE A 218 -24.25 5.79 -1.77
C ILE A 218 -25.53 5.95 -2.59
N ASP A 219 -25.50 5.53 -3.85
CA ASP A 219 -26.70 5.22 -4.61
C ASP A 219 -27.16 3.80 -4.22
N GLU A 220 -28.25 3.70 -3.47
CA GLU A 220 -28.79 2.42 -2.99
C GLU A 220 -29.34 1.53 -4.12
N ASP A 221 -29.62 2.10 -5.30
CA ASP A 221 -30.03 1.31 -6.47
C ASP A 221 -28.90 0.40 -6.98
N ALA A 222 -27.65 0.64 -6.54
CA ALA A 222 -26.52 -0.25 -6.81
C ALA A 222 -26.50 -1.51 -5.92
N LEU A 223 -27.22 -1.52 -4.78
CA LEU A 223 -27.20 -2.64 -3.84
C LEU A 223 -27.73 -3.95 -4.44
N PRO A 224 -28.88 -3.96 -5.17
CA PRO A 224 -29.37 -5.18 -5.83
C PRO A 224 -28.39 -5.71 -6.88
N ILE A 225 -27.71 -4.82 -7.60
CA ILE A 225 -26.69 -5.20 -8.60
C ILE A 225 -25.50 -5.86 -7.93
N GLY A 226 -25.01 -5.26 -6.82
CA GLY A 226 -23.94 -5.81 -6.01
C GLY A 226 -24.28 -7.22 -5.49
N ALA A 227 -25.47 -7.40 -4.92
CA ALA A 227 -25.93 -8.69 -4.42
C ALA A 227 -26.04 -9.74 -5.55
N ALA A 228 -26.64 -9.36 -6.68
CA ALA A 228 -26.77 -10.23 -7.84
C ALA A 228 -25.41 -10.65 -8.41
N ALA A 229 -24.45 -9.74 -8.50
CA ALA A 229 -23.10 -10.03 -8.97
C ALA A 229 -22.40 -11.06 -8.09
N HIS A 230 -22.42 -10.88 -6.76
CA HIS A 230 -21.81 -11.81 -5.82
C HIS A 230 -22.44 -13.22 -5.89
N ALA A 231 -23.77 -13.29 -5.96
CA ALA A 231 -24.49 -14.55 -6.09
C ALA A 231 -24.19 -15.25 -7.41
N ALA A 232 -24.23 -14.53 -8.54
CA ALA A 232 -23.97 -15.08 -9.86
C ALA A 232 -22.52 -15.57 -10.00
N ILE A 233 -21.54 -14.84 -9.43
CA ILE A 233 -20.13 -15.24 -9.45
C ILE A 233 -19.95 -16.59 -8.73
N ALA A 234 -20.55 -16.72 -7.54
CA ALA A 234 -20.48 -17.94 -6.74
C ALA A 234 -21.18 -19.12 -7.43
N GLU A 235 -22.42 -18.90 -7.89
CA GLU A 235 -23.22 -19.93 -8.57
C GLU A 235 -22.50 -20.46 -9.82
N ARG A 236 -22.05 -19.56 -10.70
CA ARG A 236 -21.39 -19.96 -11.95
C ARG A 236 -20.08 -20.69 -11.68
N TYR A 237 -19.30 -20.25 -10.69
CA TYR A 237 -18.06 -20.94 -10.29
C TYR A 237 -18.34 -22.39 -9.88
N LEU A 238 -19.35 -22.60 -9.02
CA LEU A 238 -19.74 -23.93 -8.53
C LEU A 238 -20.29 -24.82 -9.64
N ASN A 239 -20.99 -24.26 -10.63
CA ASN A 239 -21.50 -25.03 -11.76
C ASN A 239 -20.39 -25.45 -12.74
N GLU A 240 -19.37 -24.60 -12.93
CA GLU A 240 -18.26 -24.86 -13.86
C GLU A 240 -17.16 -25.77 -13.28
N HIS A 241 -17.05 -25.87 -11.95
CA HIS A 241 -15.98 -26.61 -11.25
C HIS A 241 -16.53 -27.75 -10.37
N ARG A 242 -17.69 -28.27 -10.72
CA ARG A 242 -18.32 -29.42 -10.06
C ARG A 242 -17.75 -30.76 -10.54
#